data_AF-A0A4Y9ZFR5-F1
#
_entry.id   AF-A0A4Y9ZFR5-F1
#
_cell.length_a   1.000
_cell.length_b   1.000
_cell.length_c   1.000
_cell.angle_alpha   90.00
_cell.angle_beta   90.00
_cell.angle_gamma   90.00
#
_symmetry.space_group_name_H-M   'P 1'
#
loop_
_entity.id
_entity.type
_entity.pdbx_description
1 polymer ?
#
loop_
_entity_poly.entity_id
_entity_poly.type
_entity_poly.pdbx_seq_one_letter_code
_entity_poly.pdbx_strand_id
1 'polypeptide(L)'
;AGWALSFVVKRVVLLPLHVVPFMGLIVSAWFRAYDTARYLHRPYFEAKKMTREQIAVFVAEHKWDYRLFGFAAALLESIPLLGLIFSVSNRIGAAMWAHDLEKRQHFVAEQRQEKARKAV
;
A
#
# COMPACT_ATOMS: atom_id res chain seq x y z
N ALA A 1 -16.29 -44.45 -13.14
CA ALA A 1 -16.02 -43.19 -13.88
C ALA A 1 -16.91 -42.01 -13.45
N GLY A 2 -18.24 -42.17 -13.31
CA GLY A 2 -19.16 -41.06 -13.03
C GLY A 2 -19.06 -40.37 -11.65
N TRP A 3 -18.54 -41.06 -10.64
CA TRP A 3 -18.35 -40.49 -9.29
C TRP A 3 -17.25 -39.41 -9.27
N ALA A 4 -16.12 -39.65 -9.94
CA ALA A 4 -15.03 -38.69 -10.06
C ALA A 4 -15.44 -37.45 -10.86
N LEU A 5 -16.20 -37.64 -11.95
CA LEU A 5 -16.73 -36.53 -12.76
C LEU A 5 -17.71 -35.66 -11.96
N SER A 6 -18.64 -36.28 -11.24
CA SER A 6 -19.58 -35.57 -10.35
C SER A 6 -18.86 -34.81 -9.23
N PHE A 7 -17.76 -35.36 -8.71
CA PHE A 7 -16.95 -34.72 -7.67
C PHE A 7 -16.23 -33.48 -8.21
N VAL A 8 -15.62 -33.57 -9.39
CA VAL A 8 -14.95 -32.43 -10.06
C VAL A 8 -15.95 -31.34 -10.42
N VAL A 9 -17.11 -31.69 -11.01
CA VAL A 9 -18.14 -30.71 -11.36
C VAL A 9 -18.66 -29.97 -10.13
N LYS A 10 -18.97 -30.69 -9.03
CA LYS A 10 -19.36 -30.05 -7.77
C LYS A 10 -18.24 -29.14 -7.25
N ARG A 11 -16.98 -29.58 -7.26
CA ARG A 11 -15.84 -28.77 -6.80
C ARG A 11 -15.66 -27.48 -7.59
N VAL A 12 -15.85 -27.52 -8.91
CA VAL A 12 -15.74 -26.36 -9.81
C VAL A 12 -16.93 -25.40 -9.62
N VAL A 13 -18.15 -25.92 -9.46
CA VAL A 13 -19.35 -25.10 -9.23
C VAL A 13 -19.40 -24.48 -7.83
N LEU A 14 -18.89 -25.18 -6.81
CA LEU A 14 -18.81 -24.68 -5.43
C LEU A 14 -17.56 -23.81 -5.16
N LEU A 15 -16.55 -23.84 -6.04
CA LEU A 15 -15.31 -23.05 -5.90
C LEU A 15 -15.56 -21.53 -5.78
N PRO A 16 -16.39 -20.90 -6.64
CA PRO A 16 -16.72 -19.48 -6.51
C PRO A 16 -17.36 -19.14 -5.16
N LEU A 17 -18.21 -20.04 -4.64
CA LEU A 17 -18.91 -19.88 -3.37
C LEU A 17 -17.95 -19.79 -2.17
N HIS A 18 -16.78 -20.43 -2.26
CA HIS A 18 -15.73 -20.36 -1.24
C HIS A 18 -14.85 -19.11 -1.34
N VAL A 19 -14.78 -18.44 -2.49
CA VAL A 19 -13.95 -17.23 -2.71
C VAL A 19 -14.70 -15.96 -2.29
N VAL A 20 -16.03 -15.94 -2.42
CA VAL A 20 -16.91 -14.84 -1.99
C VAL A 20 -16.58 -14.26 -0.60
N PRO A 21 -16.32 -15.05 0.48
CA PRO A 21 -15.99 -14.47 1.79
C PRO A 21 -14.72 -13.61 1.79
N PHE A 22 -13.74 -13.89 0.94
CA PHE A 22 -12.49 -13.12 0.86
C PHE A 22 -12.59 -11.92 -0.08
N MET A 23 -13.50 -11.95 -1.05
CA MET A 23 -13.70 -10.84 -1.99
C MET A 23 -14.05 -9.54 -1.28
N GLY A 24 -14.87 -9.59 -0.22
CA GLY A 24 -15.22 -8.41 0.57
C GLY A 24 -14.00 -7.74 1.22
N LEU A 25 -13.04 -8.54 1.71
CA LEU A 25 -11.80 -8.03 2.32
C LEU A 25 -10.92 -7.34 1.27
N ILE A 26 -10.77 -7.96 0.08
CA ILE A 26 -9.97 -7.41 -1.00
C ILE A 26 -10.58 -6.09 -1.50
N VAL A 27 -11.89 -6.06 -1.75
CA VAL A 27 -12.60 -4.89 -2.24
C VAL A 27 -12.56 -3.76 -1.21
N SER A 28 -12.83 -4.04 0.07
CA SER A 28 -12.76 -3.02 1.12
C SER A 28 -11.34 -2.48 1.30
N ALA A 29 -10.31 -3.34 1.28
CA ALA A 29 -8.92 -2.90 1.32
C ALA A 29 -8.55 -2.00 0.13
N TRP A 30 -9.05 -2.31 -1.07
CA TRP A 30 -8.83 -1.49 -2.27
C TRP A 30 -9.43 -0.09 -2.13
N PHE A 31 -10.63 0.04 -1.56
CA PHE A 31 -11.24 1.35 -1.32
C PHE A 31 -10.51 2.14 -0.23
N ARG A 32 -10.13 1.49 0.88
CA ARG A 32 -9.43 2.16 2.00
C ARG A 32 -7.95 2.45 1.75
N ALA A 33 -7.36 1.89 0.69
CA ALA A 33 -5.92 1.91 0.46
C ALA A 33 -5.30 3.32 0.60
N TYR A 34 -5.89 4.34 -0.04
CA TYR A 34 -5.34 5.70 0.03
C TYR A 34 -5.35 6.28 1.44
N ASP A 35 -6.46 6.10 2.17
CA ASP A 35 -6.60 6.61 3.52
C ASP A 35 -5.64 5.91 4.48
N THR A 36 -5.52 4.58 4.35
CA THR A 36 -4.57 3.79 5.15
C THR A 36 -3.13 4.24 4.92
N ALA A 37 -2.70 4.42 3.67
CA ALA A 37 -1.34 4.86 3.38
C ALA A 37 -1.08 6.30 3.87
N ARG A 38 -2.02 7.22 3.66
CA ARG A 38 -1.91 8.61 4.14
C ARG A 38 -1.86 8.67 5.67
N TYR A 39 -2.66 7.85 6.35
CA TYR A 39 -2.66 7.75 7.80
C TYR A 39 -1.30 7.26 8.32
N LEU A 40 -0.77 6.18 7.73
CA LEU A 40 0.53 5.62 8.13
C LEU A 40 1.71 6.57 7.87
N HIS A 41 1.64 7.39 6.82
CA HIS A 41 2.63 8.43 6.52
C HIS A 41 2.41 9.78 7.22
N ARG A 42 1.38 9.91 8.06
CA ARG A 42 1.13 11.16 8.79
C ARG A 42 2.36 11.68 9.56
N PRO A 43 3.11 10.84 10.32
CA PRO A 43 4.30 11.31 11.04
C PRO A 43 5.40 11.83 10.10
N TYR A 44 5.51 11.26 8.90
CA TYR A 44 6.46 11.72 7.88
C TYR A 44 6.10 13.13 7.38
N PHE A 45 4.82 13.36 7.05
CA PHE A 45 4.35 14.67 6.63
C PHE A 45 4.50 15.74 7.73
N GLU A 46 4.25 15.35 8.98
CA GLU A 46 4.40 16.22 10.15
C GLU A 46 5.87 16.58 10.40
N ALA A 47 6.78 15.60 10.32
CA ALA A 47 8.22 15.83 10.47
C ALA A 47 8.75 16.81 9.40
N LYS A 48 8.22 16.75 8.17
CA LYS A 48 8.57 17.64 7.06
C LYS A 48 7.78 18.96 7.05
N LYS A 49 6.87 19.16 8.03
CA LYS A 49 6.01 20.36 8.15
C LYS A 49 5.24 20.68 6.86
N MET A 50 4.76 19.65 6.16
CA MET A 50 4.02 19.85 4.92
C MET A 50 2.63 20.43 5.17
N THR A 51 2.22 21.37 4.33
CA THR A 51 0.83 21.88 4.26
C THR A 51 -0.10 20.84 3.63
N ARG A 52 -1.43 21.01 3.78
CA ARG A 52 -2.42 20.06 3.25
C ARG A 52 -2.34 19.95 1.73
N GLU A 53 -2.07 21.08 1.07
CA GLU A 53 -1.93 21.22 -0.37
C GLU A 53 -0.66 20.49 -0.83
N GLN A 54 0.46 20.67 -0.13
CA GLN A 54 1.71 19.95 -0.41
C GLN A 54 1.55 18.44 -0.24
N ILE A 55 0.85 17.99 0.81
CA ILE A 55 0.56 16.56 1.01
C ILE A 55 -0.29 16.03 -0.14
N ALA A 56 -1.34 16.76 -0.55
CA ALA A 56 -2.21 16.35 -1.65
C ALA A 56 -1.43 16.18 -2.97
N VAL A 57 -0.57 17.15 -3.30
CA VAL A 57 0.30 17.09 -4.48
C VAL A 57 1.29 15.93 -4.37
N PHE A 58 1.96 15.78 -3.23
CA PHE A 58 2.94 14.69 -3.02
C PHE A 58 2.31 13.30 -3.17
N VAL A 59 1.13 13.09 -2.57
CA VAL A 59 0.39 11.83 -2.67
C VAL A 59 -0.10 11.60 -4.09
N ALA A 60 -0.51 12.66 -4.81
CA ALA A 60 -0.93 12.54 -6.20
C ALA A 60 0.23 12.14 -7.14
N GLU A 61 1.43 12.67 -6.91
CA GLU A 61 2.64 12.28 -7.64
C GLU A 61 3.00 10.80 -7.42
N HIS A 62 2.77 10.29 -6.21
CA HIS A 62 3.09 8.91 -5.80
C HIS A 62 1.85 8.01 -5.72
N LYS A 63 0.78 8.34 -6.47
CA LYS A 63 -0.55 7.73 -6.30
C LYS A 63 -0.57 6.20 -6.33
N TRP A 64 0.30 5.58 -7.13
CA TRP A 64 0.36 4.13 -7.26
C TRP A 64 1.10 3.49 -6.09
N ASP A 65 2.19 4.09 -5.63
CA ASP A 65 2.93 3.61 -4.46
C ASP A 65 2.06 3.69 -3.20
N TYR A 66 1.37 4.83 -3.00
CA TYR A 66 0.41 4.99 -1.89
C TYR A 66 -0.73 3.98 -1.98
N ARG A 67 -1.23 3.71 -3.19
CA ARG A 67 -2.32 2.74 -3.37
C ARG A 67 -1.87 1.32 -3.07
N LEU A 68 -0.71 0.90 -3.56
CA LEU A 68 -0.20 -0.45 -3.35
C LEU A 68 0.19 -0.68 -1.89
N PHE A 69 0.92 0.25 -1.30
CA PHE A 69 1.31 0.18 0.11
C PHE A 69 0.08 0.15 1.01
N GLY A 70 -0.85 1.09 0.80
CA GLY A 70 -2.07 1.19 1.60
C GLY A 70 -3.01 -0.01 1.41
N PHE A 71 -3.07 -0.57 0.20
CA PHE A 71 -3.82 -1.78 -0.08
C PHE A 71 -3.25 -2.97 0.70
N ALA A 72 -1.94 -3.19 0.64
CA ALA A 72 -1.28 -4.26 1.38
C ALA A 72 -1.48 -4.10 2.89
N ALA A 73 -1.27 -2.89 3.41
CA ALA A 73 -1.48 -2.58 4.83
C ALA A 73 -2.94 -2.83 5.26
N ALA A 74 -3.92 -2.32 4.49
CA ALA A 74 -5.33 -2.49 4.77
C ALA A 74 -5.78 -3.95 4.69
N LEU A 75 -5.22 -4.72 3.75
CA LEU A 75 -5.53 -6.14 3.58
C LEU A 75 -5.01 -6.95 4.77
N LEU A 76 -3.77 -6.70 5.20
CA LEU A 76 -3.17 -7.35 6.37
C LEU A 76 -3.93 -7.02 7.66
N GLU A 77 -4.37 -5.77 7.82
CA GLU A 77 -5.19 -5.33 8.96
C GLU A 77 -6.61 -5.91 8.95
N SER A 78 -7.09 -6.36 7.79
CA SER A 78 -8.43 -6.96 7.66
C SER A 78 -8.50 -8.39 8.20
N ILE A 79 -7.35 -9.00 8.55
CA ILE A 79 -7.30 -10.35 9.14
C ILE A 79 -7.54 -10.25 10.65
N PRO A 80 -8.58 -10.91 11.20
CA PRO A 80 -8.83 -10.90 12.65
C PRO A 80 -7.63 -11.42 13.44
N LEU A 81 -7.38 -10.83 14.62
CA LEU A 81 -6.25 -11.11 15.53
C LEU A 81 -4.86 -10.74 14.97
N LEU A 82 -4.53 -11.17 13.75
CA LEU A 82 -3.26 -10.87 13.09
C LEU A 82 -3.15 -9.39 12.69
N GLY A 83 -4.26 -8.74 12.36
CA GLY A 83 -4.29 -7.33 11.97
C GLY A 83 -3.73 -6.39 13.03
N LEU A 84 -3.83 -6.74 14.32
CA LEU A 84 -3.23 -5.97 15.41
C LEU A 84 -1.70 -5.99 15.34
N ILE A 85 -1.12 -7.15 15.08
CA ILE A 85 0.34 -7.30 14.90
C ILE A 85 0.78 -6.56 13.65
N PHE A 86 0.04 -6.74 12.54
CA PHE A 86 0.34 -6.05 11.29
C PHE A 86 0.17 -4.53 11.39
N SER A 87 -0.67 -4.00 12.28
CA SER A 87 -0.76 -2.55 12.50
C SER A 87 0.56 -1.94 12.97
N VAL A 88 1.36 -2.68 13.76
CA VAL A 88 2.70 -2.25 14.17
C VAL A 88 3.69 -2.41 13.02
N SER A 89 3.66 -3.56 12.34
CA SER A 89 4.51 -3.83 11.17
C SER A 89 4.31 -2.80 10.06
N ASN A 90 3.07 -2.43 9.75
CA ASN A 90 2.69 -1.42 8.76
C ASN A 90 3.26 -0.04 9.11
N ARG A 91 3.28 0.35 10.40
CA ARG A 91 3.90 1.61 10.85
C ARG A 91 5.42 1.59 10.66
N ILE A 92 6.07 0.48 10.96
CA ILE A 92 7.51 0.31 10.72
C ILE A 92 7.80 0.38 9.21
N GLY A 93 7.01 -0.33 8.39
CA GLY A 93 7.12 -0.29 6.94
C GLY A 93 6.91 1.11 6.37
N ALA A 94 5.95 1.88 6.90
CA ALA A 94 5.75 3.27 6.54
C ALA A 94 6.95 4.16 6.90
N ALA A 95 7.57 3.95 8.07
CA ALA A 95 8.77 4.69 8.46
C ALA A 95 9.97 4.35 7.56
N MET A 96 10.15 3.07 7.22
CA MET A 96 11.18 2.64 6.27
C MET A 96 10.95 3.22 4.88
N TRP A 97 9.71 3.21 4.41
CA TRP A 97 9.36 3.77 3.11
C TRP A 97 9.56 5.29 3.09
N ALA A 98 9.18 6.01 4.14
CA ALA A 98 9.45 7.43 4.31
C ALA A 98 10.96 7.74 4.25
N HIS A 99 11.79 6.93 4.90
CA HIS A 99 13.25 7.07 4.83
C HIS A 99 13.78 6.85 3.40
N ASP A 100 13.29 5.83 2.70
CA ASP A 100 13.67 5.57 1.31
C ASP A 100 13.23 6.69 0.35
N LEU A 101 12.07 7.31 0.60
CA LEU A 101 11.61 8.48 -0.15
C LEU A 101 12.57 9.65 0.01
N GLU A 102 12.99 9.96 1.23
CA GLU A 102 13.97 11.03 1.48
C GLU A 102 15.31 10.73 0.80
N LYS A 103 15.82 9.49 0.91
CA LYS A 103 17.05 9.08 0.26
C LYS A 103 17.00 9.29 -1.27
N ARG A 104 15.87 8.93 -1.90
CA ARG A 104 15.65 9.16 -3.34
C ARG A 104 15.61 10.65 -3.67
N GLN A 105 14.95 11.46 -2.84
CA GLN A 105 14.89 12.92 -3.05
C GLN A 105 16.28 13.56 -2.96
N HIS A 106 17.10 13.19 -1.96
CA HIS A 106 18.48 13.65 -1.83
C HIS A 106 19.33 13.27 -3.05
N PHE A 107 19.25 12.01 -3.48
CA PHE A 107 19.99 11.53 -4.66
C PHE A 107 19.63 12.31 -5.93
N VAL A 108 18.33 12.55 -6.17
CA VAL A 108 17.87 13.35 -7.33
C VAL A 108 18.35 14.80 -7.23
N ALA A 109 18.35 15.39 -6.03
CA ALA A 109 18.84 16.75 -5.82
C ALA A 109 20.35 16.88 -6.10
N GLU A 110 21.16 15.93 -5.61
CA GLU A 110 22.61 15.89 -5.87
C GLU A 110 22.92 15.77 -7.36
N GLN A 111 22.25 14.85 -8.06
CA GLN A 111 22.43 14.70 -9.51
C GLN A 111 22.07 15.95 -10.30
N ARG A 112 21.02 16.67 -9.89
CA ARG A 112 20.64 17.95 -10.53
C ARG A 112 21.73 18.99 -10.34
N GLN A 113 22.32 19.08 -9.15
CA GLN A 113 23.42 20.00 -8.88
C GLN A 113 24.69 19.66 -9.66
N GLU A 114 25.03 18.37 -9.79
CA GLU A 114 26.20 17.94 -10.56
C GLU A 114 26.04 18.30 -12.03
N LYS A 115 24.86 18.05 -12.62
CA LYS A 115 24.55 18.44 -14.00
C LYS A 115 24.63 19.95 -14.19
N ALA A 116 24.11 20.75 -13.26
CA ALA A 116 24.20 22.20 -13.31
C ALA A 116 25.66 22.69 -13.24
N ARG A 117 26.50 22.10 -12.39
CA ARG A 117 27.93 22.43 -12.29
C ARG A 117 28.71 22.12 -13.56
N LYS A 118 28.37 21.03 -14.27
CA LYS A 118 29.02 20.67 -15.54
C LYS A 118 28.56 21.52 -16.73
N ALA A 119 27.45 22.25 -16.59
CA ALA A 119 26.88 23.09 -17.64
C ALA A 119 27.35 24.55 -17.56
N VAL A 120 28.07 24.92 -16.49
CA VAL A 120 28.77 26.21 -16.31
C VAL A 120 30.22 26.04 -16.71
#